data_AF-A2DS13-F1
#
_entry.id   AF-A2DS13-F1
#
_cell.length_a   1.000
_cell.length_b   1.000
_cell.length_c   1.000
_cell.angle_alpha   90.00
_cell.angle_beta   90.00
_cell.angle_gamma   90.00
#
_symmetry.space_group_name_H-M   'P 1'
#
loop_
_entity.id
_entity.type
_entity.pdbx_description
1 polymer ?
#
loop_
_entity_poly.entity_id
_entity_poly.type
_entity_poly.pdbx_seq_one_letter_code
_entity_poly.pdbx_strand_id
1 'polypeptide(L)'
;MSGSISVDIGYITKNIHTYIEQGTFFDLFEEEIISEVLKEAKLNPKSFNVLLTLAKSKYTTEELRIFASKCNVDVNSFEEAIIVLESYEKLLQLRPTHSLINYLKKYNNEGTESPEKIVQ
;
A
#
# COMPACT_ATOMS: atom_id res chain seq x y z
N MET A 1 37.75 18.23 -1.43
CA MET A 1 37.25 16.99 -0.81
C MET A 1 35.73 17.07 -0.81
N SER A 2 35.06 16.43 -1.76
CA SER A 2 33.60 16.32 -1.73
C SER A 2 33.26 15.16 -0.80
N GLY A 3 32.86 15.48 0.43
CA GLY A 3 32.33 14.46 1.34
C GLY A 3 31.10 13.85 0.67
N SER A 4 31.18 12.56 0.33
CA SER A 4 30.00 11.80 -0.06
C SER A 4 29.02 11.88 1.11
N ILE A 5 27.94 12.65 0.93
CA ILE A 5 26.83 12.63 1.87
C ILE A 5 26.31 11.19 1.82
N SER A 6 26.59 10.42 2.87
CA SER A 6 26.01 9.09 3.02
C SER A 6 24.51 9.28 3.12
N VAL A 7 23.75 8.69 2.21
CA VAL A 7 22.30 8.67 2.29
C VAL A 7 21.91 7.85 3.51
N ASP A 8 21.18 8.45 4.45
CA ASP A 8 20.67 7.75 5.63
C ASP A 8 19.31 7.14 5.31
N ILE A 9 19.31 5.88 4.88
CA ILE A 9 18.10 5.11 4.56
C ILE A 9 17.16 5.03 5.77
N GLY A 10 17.72 4.84 6.98
CA GLY A 10 16.92 4.76 8.20
C GLY A 10 16.16 6.07 8.49
N TYR A 11 16.82 7.21 8.26
CA TYR A 11 16.16 8.51 8.36
C TYR A 11 15.05 8.66 7.31
N ILE A 12 15.29 8.28 6.06
CA ILE A 12 14.28 8.39 5.00
C ILE A 12 13.08 7.49 5.31
N THR A 13 13.32 6.23 5.66
CA THR A 13 12.30 5.25 6.07
C THR A 13 11.44 5.78 7.21
N LYS A 14 12.06 6.35 8.26
CA LYS A 14 11.32 6.92 9.41
C LYS A 14 10.42 8.09 9.01
N ASN A 15 10.78 8.83 7.97
CA ASN A 15 10.06 10.02 7.50
C ASN A 15 9.25 9.77 6.21
N ILE A 16 9.12 8.52 5.76
CA ILE A 16 8.50 8.18 4.46
C ILE A 16 7.08 8.74 4.32
N HIS A 17 6.28 8.73 5.39
CA HIS A 17 4.92 9.27 5.38
C HIS A 17 4.89 10.75 4.99
N THR A 18 5.84 11.55 5.49
CA THR A 18 5.94 12.97 5.14
C THR A 18 6.24 13.16 3.66
N TYR A 19 7.15 12.36 3.08
CA TYR A 19 7.46 12.44 1.65
C TYR A 19 6.30 11.98 0.77
N ILE A 20 5.54 10.97 1.21
CA ILE A 20 4.32 10.51 0.53
C ILE A 20 3.23 11.59 0.58
N GLU A 21 2.97 12.17 1.76
CA GLU A 21 1.96 13.22 1.95
C GLU A 21 2.27 14.49 1.14
N GLN A 22 3.55 14.83 1.00
CA GLN A 22 4.01 15.95 0.19
C GLN A 22 4.10 15.62 -1.31
N GLY A 23 3.94 14.34 -1.70
CA GLY A 23 4.07 13.91 -3.09
C GLY A 23 5.50 13.92 -3.63
N THR A 24 6.51 14.05 -2.78
CA THR A 24 7.91 14.29 -3.18
C THR A 24 8.78 13.04 -3.19
N PHE A 25 8.29 11.91 -2.65
CA PHE A 25 9.10 10.70 -2.46
C PHE A 25 9.84 10.23 -3.74
N PHE A 26 9.11 10.08 -4.85
CA PHE A 26 9.71 9.64 -6.12
C PHE A 26 10.47 10.75 -6.87
N ASP A 27 10.42 12.01 -6.42
CA ASP A 27 11.22 13.11 -7.01
C ASP A 27 12.57 13.29 -6.32
N LEU A 28 12.63 12.96 -5.03
CA LEU A 28 13.80 13.23 -4.20
C LEU A 28 14.82 12.08 -4.18
N PHE A 29 14.40 10.86 -4.52
CA PHE A 29 15.20 9.67 -4.32
C PHE A 29 15.36 8.86 -5.61
N GLU A 30 16.56 8.30 -5.78
CA GLU A 30 16.90 7.37 -6.87
C GLU A 30 16.31 5.97 -6.62
N GLU A 31 16.28 5.14 -7.65
CA GLU A 31 15.59 3.83 -7.63
C GLU A 31 16.14 2.89 -6.55
N GLU A 32 17.46 2.89 -6.33
CA GLU A 32 18.12 2.09 -5.30
C GLU A 32 17.63 2.48 -3.91
N ILE A 33 17.59 3.79 -3.61
CA ILE A 33 17.13 4.34 -2.33
C ILE A 33 15.64 4.04 -2.14
N ILE A 34 14.81 4.30 -3.17
CA ILE A 34 13.39 3.97 -3.17
C ILE A 34 13.21 2.48 -2.81
N SER A 35 13.94 1.61 -3.49
CA SER A 35 13.85 0.17 -3.31
C SER A 35 14.20 -0.28 -1.89
N GLU A 36 15.23 0.29 -1.28
CA GLU A 36 15.62 -0.02 0.12
C GLU A 36 14.60 0.50 1.12
N VAL A 37 14.18 1.77 0.98
CA VAL A 37 13.18 2.40 1.84
C VAL A 37 11.86 1.64 1.81
N LEU A 38 11.38 1.21 0.64
CA LEU A 38 10.12 0.47 0.53
C LEU A 38 10.15 -0.90 1.23
N LYS A 39 11.32 -1.56 1.30
CA LYS A 39 11.49 -2.84 2.00
C LYS A 39 11.47 -2.69 3.51
N GLU A 40 11.97 -1.58 4.02
CA GLU A 40 12.07 -1.32 5.47
C GLU A 40 10.83 -0.61 6.04
N ALA A 41 10.15 0.18 5.20
CA ALA A 41 9.00 0.97 5.61
C ALA A 41 7.81 0.10 5.97
N LYS A 42 7.15 0.46 7.07
CA LYS A 42 5.83 -0.05 7.42
C LYS A 42 4.78 0.97 7.00
N LEU A 43 3.97 0.61 6.03
CA LEU A 43 2.94 1.49 5.50
C LEU A 43 1.58 1.07 6.03
N ASN A 44 0.76 2.03 6.43
CA ASN A 44 -0.68 1.76 6.54
C ASN A 44 -1.32 1.73 5.13
N PRO A 45 -2.51 1.14 4.96
CA PRO A 45 -3.15 0.99 3.66
C PRO A 45 -3.40 2.31 2.93
N LYS A 46 -3.65 3.41 3.65
CA LYS A 46 -3.87 4.74 3.05
C LYS A 46 -2.57 5.28 2.46
N SER A 47 -1.47 5.25 3.22
CA SER A 47 -0.16 5.67 2.73
C SER A 47 0.30 4.81 1.56
N PHE A 48 0.02 3.50 1.59
CA PHE A 48 0.29 2.60 0.47
C PHE A 48 -0.47 2.99 -0.81
N ASN A 49 -1.77 3.29 -0.69
CA ASN A 49 -2.57 3.76 -1.82
C ASN A 49 -2.04 5.07 -2.42
N VAL A 50 -1.70 6.04 -1.56
CA VAL A 50 -1.13 7.33 -1.99
C VAL A 50 0.22 7.12 -2.68
N LEU A 51 1.10 6.30 -2.10
CA LEU A 51 2.39 5.94 -2.69
C LEU A 51 2.22 5.38 -4.11
N LEU A 52 1.37 4.37 -4.30
CA LEU A 52 1.15 3.79 -5.63
C LEU A 52 0.50 4.78 -6.60
N THR A 53 -0.36 5.67 -6.11
CA THR A 53 -0.97 6.73 -6.95
C THR A 53 0.08 7.72 -7.45
N LEU A 54 1.02 8.10 -6.58
CA LEU A 54 2.17 8.94 -6.95
C LEU A 54 3.08 8.22 -7.94
N ALA A 55 3.34 6.93 -7.75
CA ALA A 55 4.15 6.14 -8.67
C ALA A 55 3.50 6.05 -10.06
N LYS A 56 2.17 5.93 -10.13
CA LYS A 56 1.41 5.77 -11.38
C LYS A 56 1.62 6.92 -12.38
N SER A 57 1.94 8.13 -11.92
CA SER A 57 2.19 9.26 -12.82
C SER A 57 3.59 9.24 -13.44
N LYS A 58 4.51 8.43 -12.92
CA LYS A 58 5.93 8.40 -13.32
C LYS A 58 6.38 7.05 -13.89
N TYR A 59 5.73 5.97 -13.47
CA TYR A 59 6.16 4.61 -13.76
C TYR A 59 5.06 3.81 -14.46
N THR A 60 5.50 2.77 -15.16
CA THR A 60 4.64 1.79 -15.81
C THR A 60 3.96 0.87 -14.79
N THR A 61 2.84 0.25 -15.16
CA THR A 61 2.14 -0.71 -14.30
C THR A 61 3.04 -1.85 -13.81
N GLU A 62 4.04 -2.26 -14.61
CA GLU A 62 4.96 -3.34 -14.24
C GLU A 62 5.93 -2.90 -13.12
N GLU A 63 6.49 -1.70 -13.24
CA GLU A 63 7.31 -1.09 -12.18
C GLU A 63 6.48 -0.85 -10.91
N LEU A 64 5.22 -0.42 -11.04
CA LEU A 64 4.33 -0.30 -9.88
C LEU A 64 4.12 -1.63 -9.16
N ARG A 65 4.04 -2.75 -9.88
CA ARG A 65 3.96 -4.08 -9.25
C ARG A 65 5.23 -4.43 -8.50
N ILE A 66 6.39 -4.09 -9.07
CA ILE A 66 7.69 -4.27 -8.40
C ILE A 66 7.72 -3.46 -7.11
N PHE A 67 7.36 -2.16 -7.12
CA PHE A 67 7.28 -1.35 -5.91
C PHE A 67 6.27 -1.89 -4.89
N ALA A 68 5.07 -2.26 -5.35
CA ALA A 68 4.03 -2.83 -4.49
C ALA A 68 4.51 -4.11 -3.79
N SER A 69 5.24 -4.99 -4.49
CA SER A 69 5.77 -6.24 -3.93
C SER A 69 6.88 -6.05 -2.89
N LYS A 70 7.52 -4.87 -2.86
CA LYS A 70 8.55 -4.54 -1.85
C LYS A 70 7.95 -3.97 -0.56
N CYS A 71 6.75 -3.41 -0.62
CA CYS A 71 6.13 -2.72 0.50
C CYS A 71 5.63 -3.70 1.57
N ASN A 72 5.94 -3.44 2.84
CA ASN A 72 5.26 -4.07 3.96
C ASN A 72 4.08 -3.22 4.42
N VAL A 73 2.85 -3.68 4.17
CA VAL A 73 1.62 -2.96 4.52
C VAL A 73 1.00 -3.58 5.78
N ASP A 74 0.92 -2.82 6.85
CA ASP A 74 0.30 -3.26 8.11
C ASP A 74 -1.23 -3.14 7.99
N VAL A 75 -1.92 -4.29 7.99
CA VAL A 75 -3.38 -4.39 7.87
C VAL A 75 -3.95 -4.87 9.20
N ASN A 76 -4.79 -4.05 9.84
CA ASN A 76 -5.30 -4.27 11.20
C ASN A 76 -6.83 -4.36 11.26
N SER A 77 -7.53 -4.13 10.14
CA SER A 77 -9.00 -4.27 10.08
C SER A 77 -9.47 -4.84 8.74
N PHE A 78 -10.73 -5.23 8.71
CA PHE A 78 -11.40 -5.65 7.47
C PHE A 78 -11.42 -4.53 6.43
N GLU A 79 -11.78 -3.31 6.84
CA GLU A 79 -11.81 -2.12 5.97
C GLU A 79 -10.42 -1.81 5.42
N GLU A 80 -9.39 -1.96 6.25
CA GLU A 80 -8.00 -1.80 5.84
C GLU A 80 -7.57 -2.82 4.79
N ALA A 81 -7.98 -4.09 4.93
CA ALA A 81 -7.72 -5.11 3.92
C ALA A 81 -8.40 -4.77 2.59
N ILE A 82 -9.65 -4.28 2.64
CA ILE A 82 -10.38 -3.83 1.44
C ILE A 82 -9.64 -2.67 0.75
N ILE A 83 -9.09 -1.70 1.48
CA ILE A 83 -8.33 -0.58 0.89
C ILE A 83 -7.10 -1.08 0.12
N VAL A 84 -6.37 -2.06 0.67
CA VAL A 84 -5.21 -2.66 -0.02
C VAL A 84 -5.65 -3.34 -1.31
N LEU A 85 -6.70 -4.16 -1.26
CA LEU A 85 -7.24 -4.85 -2.43
C LEU A 85 -7.73 -3.85 -3.49
N GLU A 86 -8.47 -2.82 -3.11
CA GLU A 86 -8.91 -1.78 -4.04
C GLU A 86 -7.72 -1.04 -4.69
N SER A 87 -6.61 -0.88 -3.96
CA SER A 87 -5.37 -0.32 -4.52
C SER A 87 -4.80 -1.22 -5.61
N TYR A 88 -4.76 -2.53 -5.38
CA TYR A 88 -4.32 -3.51 -6.37
C TYR A 88 -5.22 -3.57 -7.61
N GLU A 89 -6.53 -3.51 -7.42
CA GLU A 89 -7.50 -3.48 -8.51
C GLU A 89 -7.31 -2.23 -9.38
N LYS A 90 -7.33 -1.04 -8.76
CA LYS A 90 -7.35 0.26 -9.45
C LYS A 90 -5.99 0.68 -10.02
N LEU A 91 -4.90 0.34 -9.33
CA LEU A 91 -3.56 0.84 -9.65
C LEU A 91 -2.69 -0.22 -10.33
N LEU A 92 -2.84 -1.49 -9.98
CA LEU A 92 -2.02 -2.59 -10.53
C LEU A 92 -2.76 -3.47 -11.56
N GLN A 93 -4.04 -3.18 -11.80
CA GLN A 93 -4.91 -3.89 -12.75
C GLN A 93 -5.00 -5.41 -12.48
N LEU A 94 -4.95 -5.80 -11.20
CA LEU A 94 -5.08 -7.20 -10.80
C LEU A 94 -6.56 -7.62 -10.81
N ARG A 95 -7.01 -8.13 -11.95
CA ARG A 95 -8.42 -8.52 -12.19
C ARG A 95 -9.04 -9.44 -11.11
N PRO A 96 -8.34 -10.45 -10.56
CA PRO A 96 -8.93 -11.31 -9.52
C PRO A 96 -9.36 -10.57 -8.26
N THR A 97 -8.77 -9.40 -8.01
CA THR A 97 -9.02 -8.62 -6.79
C THR A 97 -10.46 -8.14 -6.68
N HIS A 98 -11.13 -7.86 -7.80
CA HIS A 98 -12.55 -7.48 -7.81
C HIS A 98 -13.43 -8.56 -7.17
N SER A 99 -13.25 -9.81 -7.58
CA SER A 99 -14.00 -10.94 -7.04
C SER A 99 -13.68 -11.19 -5.57
N LEU A 100 -12.43 -10.98 -5.13
CA LEU A 100 -12.03 -11.08 -3.73
C LEU A 100 -12.70 -10.01 -2.86
N ILE A 101 -12.72 -8.76 -3.31
CA ILE A 101 -13.41 -7.66 -2.63
C ILE A 101 -14.89 -7.99 -2.46
N ASN A 102 -15.55 -8.45 -3.52
CA ASN A 102 -16.98 -8.79 -3.48
C ASN A 102 -17.25 -9.96 -2.53
N TYR A 103 -16.42 -11.00 -2.55
CA TYR A 103 -16.50 -12.12 -1.61
C TYR A 103 -16.38 -11.62 -0.17
N LEU A 104 -15.32 -10.87 0.14
CA LEU A 104 -15.07 -10.36 1.49
C LEU A 104 -16.23 -9.46 1.98
N LYS A 105 -16.70 -8.52 1.14
CA LYS A 105 -17.81 -7.61 1.49
C LYS A 105 -19.12 -8.37 1.75
N LYS A 106 -19.40 -9.44 1.00
CA LYS A 106 -20.56 -10.32 1.23
C LYS A 106 -20.51 -10.93 2.63
N TYR A 107 -19.41 -11.58 2.99
CA TYR A 107 -19.29 -12.31 4.26
C TYR A 107 -19.09 -11.41 5.48
N ASN A 108 -18.59 -10.18 5.31
CA ASN A 108 -18.54 -9.20 6.40
C ASN A 108 -19.93 -8.78 6.88
N ASN A 109 -20.91 -8.76 5.98
CA ASN A 109 -22.30 -8.40 6.29
C ASN A 109 -23.12 -9.60 6.80
N GLU A 110 -22.69 -10.83 6.50
CA GLU A 110 -23.36 -12.06 6.96
C GLU A 110 -23.05 -12.41 8.42
N GLY A 111 -21.99 -11.83 9.01
CA GLY A 111 -21.64 -11.99 10.43
C GLY A 111 -22.57 -11.27 11.43
N THR A 112 -23.52 -10.46 10.95
CA THR A 112 -24.50 -9.76 11.80
C THR A 112 -25.88 -10.41 11.88
N GLU A 113 -26.16 -11.43 11.07
CA GLU A 113 -27.38 -12.24 11.21
C GLU A 113 -27.01 -13.57 11.89
N SER A 114 -26.99 -13.57 13.22
CA SER A 114 -27.07 -14.85 13.95
C SER A 114 -28.40 -15.51 13.60
N PRO A 115 -28.43 -16.75 13.07
CA PRO A 115 -29.64 -17.54 13.13
C PRO A 115 -29.89 -17.92 14.60
N GLU A 116 -31.16 -17.87 15.00
CA GLU A 116 -31.74 -18.39 16.26
C GLU A 116 -31.88 -17.35 17.41
N LYS A 117 -33.08 -17.16 17.98
CA LYS A 117 -33.98 -18.22 18.46
C LYS A 117 -35.45 -18.00 18.06
N ILE A 118 -36.01 -18.94 17.31
CA ILE A 118 -37.44 -19.26 17.41
C ILE A 118 -37.56 -20.11 18.67
N VAL A 119 -38.01 -19.50 19.77
CA VAL A 119 -38.42 -20.24 20.97
C VAL A 119 -39.86 -20.68 20.72
N GLN A 120 -40.08 -22.00 20.63
CA GLN A 120 -41.42 -22.61 20.69
C GLN A 120 -42.00 -22.51 22.10
#